data_AF-A0A2M7U0F9-F1
#
_entry.id   AF-A0A2M7U0F9-F1
#
_cell.length_a   1.000
_cell.length_b   1.000
_cell.length_c   1.000
_cell.angle_alpha   90.00
_cell.angle_beta   90.00
_cell.angle_gamma   90.00
#
_symmetry.space_group_name_H-M   'P 1'
#
loop_
_entity.id
_entity.type
_entity.pdbx_description
1 polymer ?
#
loop_
_entity_poly.entity_id
_entity_poly.type
_entity_poly.pdbx_seq_one_letter_code
_entity_poly.pdbx_strand_id
1 'polypeptide(L)' 'MKVAEIRKLTTTELTTESTRLREEIAELKRRLYLGEIQNNRVIRSKRKDLARLLTVLSEALIKEAN' A
#
# COMPACT_ATOMS: atom_id res chain seq x y z
N MET A 1 -2.15 -4.18 -6.96
CA MET A 1 -1.28 -3.40 -7.86
C MET A 1 -0.20 -4.30 -8.45
N LYS A 2 0.11 -4.13 -9.73
CA LYS A 2 1.26 -4.80 -10.37
C LYS A 2 2.53 -4.02 -10.05
N VAL A 3 3.63 -4.73 -9.76
CA VAL A 3 4.93 -4.11 -9.41
C VAL A 3 5.45 -3.19 -10.53
N ALA A 4 5.14 -3.52 -11.79
CA ALA A 4 5.53 -2.73 -12.96
C ALA A 4 4.90 -1.32 -12.99
N GLU A 5 3.72 -1.14 -12.41
CA GLU A 5 3.07 0.18 -12.32
C GLU A 5 3.66 0.98 -11.16
N ILE A 6 3.97 0.31 -10.04
CA ILE A 6 4.57 0.93 -8.85
C ILE A 6 5.96 1.51 -9.17
N ARG A 7 6.77 0.81 -9.98
CA ARG A 7 8.11 1.28 -10.38
C ARG A 7 8.12 2.51 -11.29
N LYS A 8 6.98 2.89 -11.87
CA LYS A 8 6.86 4.09 -12.71
C LYS A 8 6.56 5.35 -11.91
N LEU A 9 6.14 5.20 -10.65
CA LEU A 9 5.82 6.31 -9.76
C LEU A 9 7.10 6.90 -9.18
N THR A 10 7.07 8.21 -8.95
CA THR A 10 8.14 8.94 -8.26
C THR A 10 8.14 8.64 -6.76
N THR A 11 9.25 8.91 -6.07
CA THR A 11 9.38 8.68 -4.62
C THR A 11 8.32 9.45 -3.81
N THR A 12 7.98 10.66 -4.24
CA THR A 12 6.91 11.48 -3.65
C THR A 12 5.54 10.83 -3.83
N GLU A 13 5.19 10.41 -5.06
CA GLU A 13 3.93 9.72 -5.34
C GLU A 13 3.81 8.39 -4.59
N LEU A 14 4.92 7.64 -4.44
CA LEU A 14 4.96 6.43 -3.64
C LEU A 14 4.66 6.72 -2.16
N THR A 15 5.22 7.79 -1.59
CA THR A 15 4.89 8.14 -0.19
C THR A 15 3.42 8.51 -0.02
N THR A 16 2.86 9.34 -0.91
CA THR A 16 1.44 9.74 -0.87
C THR A 16 0.53 8.53 -0.98
N GLU A 17 0.81 7.64 -1.93
CA GLU A 17 0.03 6.42 -2.15
C GLU A 17 0.15 5.45 -0.96
N SER A 18 1.31 5.40 -0.30
CA SER A 18 1.51 4.59 0.91
C SER A 18 0.61 5.05 2.05
N THR A 19 0.47 6.37 2.23
CA THR A 19 -0.37 6.97 3.27
C THR A 19 -1.84 6.70 2.98
N ARG A 20 -2.27 6.92 1.72
CA ARG A 20 -3.62 6.62 1.26
C ARG A 20 -4.02 5.16 1.48
N LEU A 21 -3.13 4.22 1.13
CA LEU A 21 -3.37 2.79 1.33
C LEU A 21 -3.44 2.41 2.81
N ARG A 22 -2.67 3.07 3.69
CA ARG A 22 -2.74 2.86 5.14
C ARG A 22 -4.08 3.31 5.71
N GLU A 23 -4.56 4.49 5.31
CA GLU A 23 -5.87 5.01 5.71
C GLU A 23 -7.00 4.11 5.22
N GLU A 24 -6.95 3.67 3.96
CA GLU A 24 -7.95 2.76 3.39
C GLU A 24 -7.98 1.42 4.16
N ILE A 25 -6.82 0.88 4.56
CA ILE A 25 -6.76 -0.33 5.39
C ILE A 25 -7.35 -0.09 6.79
N ALA A 26 -7.12 1.08 7.39
CA ALA A 26 -7.67 1.41 8.70
C ALA A 26 -9.20 1.50 8.66
N GLU A 27 -9.74 2.16 7.64
CA GLU A 27 -11.18 2.28 7.42
C GLU A 27 -11.81 0.92 7.12
N LEU A 28 -11.20 0.09 6.27
CA LEU A 28 -11.70 -1.27 6.00
C LEU A 28 -11.69 -2.15 7.25
N LYS A 29 -10.69 -2.00 8.13
CA LYS A 29 -10.67 -2.69 9.43
C LYS A 29 -11.79 -2.21 10.36
N ARG A 30 -12.06 -0.90 10.39
CA ARG A 30 -13.18 -0.33 11.16
C ARG A 30 -14.50 -0.91 10.68
N ARG A 31 -14.76 -0.89 9.37
CA ARG A 31 -15.99 -1.44 8.78
C ARG A 31 -16.13 -2.95 8.98
N LEU A 32 -15.02 -3.69 8.95
CA LEU A 32 -15.01 -5.10 9.32
C LEU A 32 -15.43 -5.30 10.78
N TYR A 33 -14.90 -4.48 11.70
CA TYR A 33 -15.26 -4.56 13.12
C TYR A 33 -16.73 -4.22 13.37
N LEU A 34 -17.28 -3.25 12.62
CA LEU A 34 -18.70 -2.90 12.65
C LEU A 34 -19.61 -3.95 11.97
N GLY A 35 -19.04 -4.96 11.30
CA GLY A 35 -19.79 -6.00 10.61
C GLY A 35 -20.36 -5.59 9.25
N GLU A 36 -20.07 -4.37 8.77
CA GLU A 36 -20.52 -3.85 7.47
C GLU A 36 -19.84 -4.55 6.29
N ILE A 37 -18.67 -5.14 6.52
CA ILE A 37 -17.90 -5.86 5.51
C ILE A 37 -17.52 -7.23 6.05
N GLN A 38 -17.89 -8.30 5.33
CA GLN A 38 -17.50 -9.67 5.69
C GLN A 38 -16.26 -10.16 4.92
N ASN A 39 -15.88 -9.46 3.84
CA ASN A 39 -14.82 -9.91 2.95
C ASN A 39 -13.41 -9.50 3.43
N ASN A 40 -12.83 -10.33 4.29
CA ASN A 40 -11.45 -10.17 4.78
C ASN A 40 -10.38 -10.26 3.69
N ARG A 41 -10.70 -10.83 2.52
CA ARG A 41 -9.73 -10.97 1.41
C ARG A 41 -9.34 -9.61 0.83
N VAL A 42 -10.24 -8.63 0.85
CA VAL A 42 -9.98 -7.26 0.36
C VAL A 42 -8.87 -6.60 1.18
N ILE A 43 -8.97 -6.66 2.52
CA ILE A 43 -7.95 -6.13 3.44
C ILE A 43 -6.60 -6.81 3.20
N ARG A 44 -6.59 -8.14 3.01
CA ARG A 44 -5.37 -8.90 2.73
C ARG A 44 -4.73 -8.48 1.40
N SER A 45 -5.52 -8.25 0.35
CA SER A 45 -5.02 -7.77 -0.94
C SER A 45 -4.38 -6.40 -0.82
N LYS A 46 -5.06 -5.46 -0.13
CA LYS A 46 -4.56 -4.11 0.10
C LYS A 46 -3.27 -4.08 0.94
N ARG A 47 -3.14 -4.95 1.95
CA ARG A 47 -1.87 -5.12 2.70
C ARG A 47 -0.72 -5.60 1.82
N LYS A 48 -0.98 -6.54 0.90
CA LYS A 48 0.03 -7.01 -0.05
C LYS A 48 0.45 -5.90 -1.02
N ASP A 49 -0.50 -5.07 -1.45
CA ASP A 49 -0.20 -3.93 -2.30
C ASP A 49 0.66 -2.88 -1.57
N LEU A 50 0.31 -2.55 -0.32
CA LEU A 50 1.12 -1.67 0.52
C LEU A 50 2.54 -2.22 0.73
N ALA A 51 2.68 -3.52 0.99
CA ALA A 51 3.98 -4.14 1.16
C ALA A 51 4.86 -3.99 -0.10
N ARG A 52 4.31 -4.26 -1.28
CA ARG A 52 5.04 -4.09 -2.55
C ARG A 52 5.46 -2.64 -2.79
N LEU A 53 4.59 -1.68 -2.44
CA LEU A 53 4.87 -0.26 -2.59
C LEU A 53 6.02 0.18 -1.68
N LEU A 54 6.03 -0.26 -0.43
CA LEU A 54 7.12 -0.01 0.52
C LEU A 54 8.43 -0.66 0.07
N THR A 55 8.40 -1.88 -0.49
CA THR A 55 9.60 -2.53 -1.03
C THR A 55 10.23 -1.70 -2.15
N VAL A 56 9.44 -1.24 -3.13
CA VAL A 56 9.96 -0.42 -4.23
C VAL A 56 10.49 0.93 -3.73
N LEU A 57 9.83 1.53 -2.73
CA LEU A 57 10.31 2.75 -2.11
C LEU A 57 11.66 2.53 -1.39
N SER A 58 11.82 1.42 -0.66
CA SER A 58 13.11 1.07 -0.06
C SER A 58 14.18 0.80 -1.10
N GLU A 59 13.87 0.11 -2.22
CA GLU A 59 14.79 -0.08 -3.34
C GLU A 59 15.26 1.26 -3.92
N ALA A 60 14.36 2.23 -4.08
CA ALA A 60 14.68 3.57 -4.58
C ALA A 60 15.62 4.33 -3.64
N LEU A 61 15.33 4.33 -2.33
CA LEU A 61 16.17 4.99 -1.33
C LEU A 61 17.57 4.36 -1.23
N ILE A 62 17.67 3.03 -1.31
CA ILE A 62 18.97 2.33 -1.32
C ILE A 62 19.79 2.72 -2.57
N LYS A 63 19.13 2.94 -3.71
CA LYS A 63 19.78 3.37 -4.95
C LYS A 63 20.23 4.83 -4.90
N GLU A 64 19.52 5.71 -4.20
CA GLU A 64 19.94 7.10 -3.98
C GLU A 64 21.10 7.22 -2.98
N ALA A 65 21.22 6.26 -2.06
CA ALA A 65 22.26 6.25 -1.02
C ALA A 65 23.61 5.65 -1.47
N ASN A 66 23.68 4.98 -2.62
CA ASN A 66 24.91 4.42 -3.21
C ASN A 66 25.30 5.17 -4.49
#